data_AF-A0A835BVS9-F1
#
_entry.id   AF-A0A835BVS9-F1
#
_cell.length_a   1.000
_cell.length_b   1.000
_cell.length_c   1.000
_cell.angle_alpha   90.00
_cell.angle_beta   90.00
_cell.angle_gamma   90.00
#
_symmetry.space_group_name_H-M   'P 1'
#
loop_
_entity.id
_entity.type
_entity.pdbx_description
1 polymer ?
#
loop_
_entity_poly.entity_id
_entity_poly.type
_entity_poly.pdbx_seq_one_letter_code
_entity_poly.pdbx_strand_id
1 'polypeptide(L)'
;MKFSQLLLLGLLAMWTFVASAAAEIPAAKAPTRCGNIDVPYPFGLDPQCAIHGDFVLNCSTVGRDTKLFLYNMEVIKVSVPDGKVWVKTLIACQCYNQTTNSLSIFNVWMSLPSTYALSADDNKVIVIGWPSSGPALDKQNAPKNGSCSGAGCCQADLPKGVRQYDSFFQEGYNTSQIWRTSPCNYITVMETAAFNFSTTYLTSTVFYDMTTHGNRLCWNGG
;
A
#
# COMPACT_ATOMS: atom_id res chain seq x y z
N MET A 1 47.09 36.09 46.00
CA MET A 1 46.65 35.46 44.73
C MET A 1 46.65 33.93 44.87
N LYS A 2 45.63 33.33 45.50
CA LYS A 2 45.51 31.85 45.64
C LYS A 2 44.05 31.36 45.80
N PHE A 3 43.05 32.20 45.50
CA PHE A 3 41.64 31.84 45.58
C PHE A 3 41.00 31.50 44.22
N SER A 4 41.65 31.85 43.10
CA SER A 4 41.11 31.63 41.75
C SER A 4 41.35 30.22 41.19
N GLN A 5 42.25 29.42 41.77
CA GLN A 5 42.55 28.07 41.28
C GLN A 5 41.62 26.99 41.83
N LEU A 6 40.92 27.25 42.95
CA LEU A 6 39.99 26.29 43.55
C LEU A 6 38.62 26.25 42.86
N LEU A 7 38.27 27.29 42.08
CA LEU A 7 37.01 27.37 41.34
C LEU A 7 37.02 26.63 39.99
N LEU A 8 38.19 26.33 39.42
CA LEU A 8 38.31 25.63 38.13
C LEU A 8 38.32 24.09 38.25
N LEU A 9 38.52 23.54 39.45
CA LEU A 9 38.51 22.09 39.67
C LEU A 9 37.09 21.53 39.96
N GLY A 10 36.08 22.39 40.09
CA GLY A 10 34.69 21.98 40.37
C GLY A 10 33.80 21.72 39.15
N LEU A 11 34.25 22.05 37.93
CA LEU A 11 33.42 22.00 36.71
C LEU A 11 33.62 20.76 35.83
N LEU A 12 34.41 19.78 36.26
CA LEU A 12 34.67 18.53 35.52
C LEU A 12 33.83 17.32 36.00
N ALA A 13 32.84 17.55 36.87
CA ALA A 13 31.96 16.49 37.35
C ALA A 13 30.76 16.28 36.40
N MET A 14 30.66 15.05 35.89
CA MET A 14 29.48 14.41 35.28
C MET A 14 29.14 14.80 33.84
N TRP A 15 29.87 14.21 32.91
CA TRP A 15 29.23 13.61 31.72
C TRP A 15 29.00 12.13 32.02
N THR A 16 27.92 11.84 32.73
CA THR A 16 27.41 10.47 32.79
C THR A 16 26.71 10.20 31.47
N PHE A 17 27.34 9.40 30.61
CA PHE A 17 26.60 8.73 29.55
C PHE A 17 25.59 7.81 30.22
N VAL A 18 24.34 8.25 30.29
CA VAL A 18 23.24 7.35 30.62
C VAL A 18 23.13 6.39 29.43
N ALA A 19 23.71 5.20 29.56
CA ALA A 19 23.40 4.11 28.66
C ALA A 19 21.91 3.81 28.83
N SER A 20 21.12 4.17 27.81
CA SER A 20 19.74 3.71 27.73
C SER A 20 19.80 2.19 27.59
N ALA A 21 19.44 1.47 28.65
CA ALA A 21 19.14 0.06 28.53
C ALA A 21 17.94 -0.03 27.59
N ALA A 22 18.16 -0.56 26.38
CA ALA A 22 17.06 -1.07 25.58
C ALA A 22 16.28 -2.02 26.50
N ALA A 23 14.99 -1.75 26.72
CA ALA A 23 14.16 -2.66 27.46
C ALA A 23 14.23 -4.01 26.76
N GLU A 24 14.92 -4.97 27.37
CA GLU A 24 14.83 -6.37 26.96
C GLU A 24 13.40 -6.80 27.28
N ILE A 25 12.49 -6.56 26.33
CA ILE A 25 11.26 -7.34 26.23
C ILE A 25 11.70 -8.80 26.33
N PRO A 26 11.02 -9.67 27.08
CA PRO A 26 11.40 -11.08 27.17
C PRO A 26 11.29 -11.75 25.79
N ALA A 27 12.32 -11.58 24.95
CA ALA A 27 12.39 -12.08 23.58
C ALA A 27 12.28 -13.62 23.55
N ALA A 28 12.53 -14.26 24.70
CA ALA A 28 12.44 -15.70 24.89
C ALA A 28 11.01 -16.28 24.83
N LYS A 29 9.93 -15.48 24.79
CA LYS A 29 8.55 -16.00 24.76
C LYS A 29 7.66 -15.46 23.63
N ALA A 30 8.13 -14.48 22.87
CA ALA A 30 7.33 -13.87 21.80
C ALA A 30 7.39 -14.73 20.52
N PRO A 31 6.26 -15.08 19.90
CA PRO A 31 6.26 -15.59 18.54
C PRO A 31 6.78 -14.51 17.59
N THR A 32 7.87 -14.83 16.86
CA THR A 32 8.56 -13.88 15.96
C THR A 32 8.33 -14.18 14.48
N ARG A 33 7.41 -15.10 14.15
CA ARG A 33 7.18 -15.51 12.76
C ARG A 33 5.74 -15.93 12.52
N CYS A 34 5.21 -15.55 11.36
CA CYS A 34 3.90 -15.97 10.86
C CYS A 34 4.02 -16.49 9.43
N GLY A 35 3.80 -17.80 9.25
CA GLY A 35 4.07 -18.46 7.97
C GLY A 35 5.53 -18.25 7.55
N ASN A 36 5.73 -17.59 6.41
CA ASN A 36 7.06 -17.32 5.87
C ASN A 36 7.63 -15.94 6.25
N ILE A 37 6.90 -15.11 7.00
CA ILE A 37 7.28 -13.73 7.30
C ILE A 37 7.77 -13.63 8.74
N ASP A 38 8.99 -13.11 8.91
CA ASP A 38 9.52 -12.74 10.22
C ASP A 38 8.87 -11.45 10.72
N VAL A 39 8.52 -11.43 12.01
CA VAL A 39 7.87 -10.32 12.71
C VAL A 39 8.81 -9.82 13.81
N PRO A 40 9.77 -8.95 13.46
CA PRO A 40 10.67 -8.33 14.41
C PRO A 40 10.00 -7.19 15.17
N TYR A 41 10.46 -6.94 16.40
CA TYR A 41 10.16 -5.71 17.13
C TYR A 41 10.54 -4.48 16.26
N PRO A 42 9.70 -3.42 16.17
CA PRO A 42 8.59 -3.05 17.06
C PRO A 42 7.25 -3.77 16.83
N PHE A 43 7.14 -4.60 15.80
CA PHE A 43 5.95 -5.39 15.52
C PHE A 43 5.89 -6.62 16.42
N GLY A 44 4.67 -7.11 16.67
CA GLY A 44 4.46 -8.33 17.45
C GLY A 44 3.20 -9.06 17.03
N LEU A 45 3.16 -10.37 17.30
CA LEU A 45 1.95 -11.20 17.13
C LEU A 45 1.08 -11.24 18.40
N ASP A 46 1.56 -10.60 19.46
CA ASP A 46 0.90 -10.48 20.75
C ASP A 46 1.07 -9.04 21.27
N PRO A 47 0.07 -8.46 21.96
CA PRO A 47 0.16 -7.11 22.52
C PRO A 47 1.35 -6.88 23.46
N GLN A 48 1.85 -7.90 24.16
CA GLN A 48 3.03 -7.80 25.04
C GLN A 48 4.35 -7.82 24.28
N CYS A 49 4.30 -8.14 22.99
CA CYS A 49 5.47 -8.33 22.13
C CYS A 49 5.60 -7.23 21.06
N ALA A 50 4.67 -6.27 21.03
CA ALA A 50 4.69 -5.11 20.16
C ALA A 50 4.97 -3.83 20.97
N ILE A 51 5.52 -2.80 20.34
CA ILE A 51 5.77 -1.51 21.01
C ILE A 51 4.46 -0.79 21.40
N HIS A 52 3.39 -1.02 20.63
CA HIS A 52 2.09 -0.38 20.78
C HIS A 52 1.01 -1.26 20.12
N GLY A 53 -0.26 -1.07 20.49
CA GLY A 53 -1.38 -1.85 19.96
C GLY A 53 -1.49 -1.83 18.43
N ASP A 54 -1.16 -0.69 17.81
CA ASP A 54 -1.15 -0.55 16.34
C ASP A 54 -0.07 -1.39 15.64
N PHE A 55 0.94 -1.86 16.38
CA PHE A 55 2.03 -2.70 15.86
C PHE A 55 1.74 -4.19 16.08
N VAL A 56 0.59 -4.53 16.63
CA VAL A 56 0.12 -5.92 16.75
C VAL A 56 -0.41 -6.38 15.40
N LEU A 57 0.23 -7.40 14.83
CA LEU A 57 -0.16 -8.03 13.57
C LEU A 57 -0.95 -9.30 13.85
N ASN A 58 -1.92 -9.60 12.98
CA ASN A 58 -2.73 -10.80 13.09
C ASN A 58 -2.17 -11.92 12.20
N CYS A 59 -1.89 -13.07 12.78
CA CYS A 59 -1.53 -14.26 12.05
C CYS A 59 -2.75 -15.19 11.93
N SER A 60 -3.21 -15.43 10.71
CA SER A 60 -4.42 -16.23 10.44
C SER A 60 -4.18 -17.25 9.32
N THR A 61 -4.78 -18.43 9.46
CA THR A 61 -4.76 -19.46 8.41
C THR A 61 -5.92 -19.23 7.45
N VAL A 62 -5.63 -18.98 6.18
CA VAL A 62 -6.61 -18.78 5.10
C VAL A 62 -6.42 -19.88 4.06
N GLY A 63 -7.40 -20.80 3.97
CA GLY A 63 -7.26 -21.99 3.14
C GLY A 63 -6.16 -22.90 3.66
N ARG A 64 -5.09 -23.07 2.88
CA ARG A 64 -3.91 -23.89 3.27
C ARG A 64 -2.72 -23.06 3.74
N ASP A 65 -2.80 -21.73 3.64
CA ASP A 65 -1.68 -20.84 3.88
C ASP A 65 -1.84 -20.07 5.19
N THR A 66 -0.76 -19.92 5.94
CA THR A 66 -0.70 -19.02 7.09
C THR A 66 -0.26 -17.64 6.62
N LYS A 67 -1.12 -16.65 6.81
CA LYS A 67 -0.96 -15.28 6.33
C LYS A 67 -0.89 -14.28 7.48
N LEU A 68 -0.08 -13.26 7.29
CA LEU A 68 0.09 -12.15 8.21
C LEU A 68 -0.78 -10.98 7.77
N PHE A 69 -1.41 -10.29 8.71
CA PHE A 69 -2.30 -9.17 8.43
C PHE A 69 -2.01 -7.98 9.32
N LEU A 70 -2.05 -6.79 8.72
CA LEU A 70 -2.15 -5.51 9.40
C LEU A 70 -3.60 -5.05 9.21
N TYR A 71 -4.38 -5.07 10.29
CA TYR A 71 -5.84 -4.95 10.21
C TYR A 71 -6.44 -6.00 9.26
N ASN A 72 -7.07 -5.57 8.17
CA ASN A 72 -7.65 -6.41 7.13
C ASN A 72 -6.76 -6.54 5.88
N MET A 73 -5.55 -6.00 5.90
CA MET A 73 -4.64 -6.01 4.76
C MET A 73 -3.57 -7.09 4.93
N GLU A 74 -3.40 -7.93 3.91
CA GLU A 74 -2.37 -8.97 3.91
C GLU A 74 -0.98 -8.34 3.86
N VAL A 75 -0.14 -8.64 4.85
CA VAL A 75 1.26 -8.20 4.90
C VAL A 75 2.10 -9.15 4.04
N ILE A 76 2.91 -8.57 3.15
CA ILE A 76 3.82 -9.33 2.29
C ILE A 76 5.28 -9.26 2.77
N LYS A 77 5.63 -8.18 3.47
CA LYS A 77 7.01 -7.92 3.93
C LYS A 77 7.01 -6.92 5.09
N VAL A 78 7.90 -7.13 6.04
CA VAL A 78 8.21 -6.20 7.13
C VAL A 78 9.70 -5.84 7.06
N SER A 79 10.04 -4.55 7.18
CA SER A 79 11.43 -4.08 7.26
C SER A 79 11.56 -3.00 8.33
N VAL A 80 12.21 -3.35 9.44
CA VAL A 80 12.50 -2.42 10.54
C VAL A 80 13.53 -1.35 10.13
N PRO A 81 14.63 -1.68 9.41
CA PRO A 81 15.58 -0.66 8.96
C PRO A 81 14.94 0.40 8.06
N ASP A 82 13.99 0.00 7.21
CA ASP A 82 13.27 0.93 6.33
C ASP A 82 12.10 1.64 7.05
N GLY A 83 11.71 1.17 8.24
CA GLY A 83 10.52 1.63 8.95
C GLY A 83 9.22 1.35 8.18
N LYS A 84 9.17 0.26 7.40
CA LYS A 84 8.10 -0.02 6.44
C LYS A 84 7.47 -1.40 6.62
N VAL A 85 6.18 -1.46 6.34
CA VAL A 85 5.42 -2.70 6.13
C VAL A 85 4.77 -2.60 4.76
N TRP A 86 4.91 -3.66 3.96
CA TRP A 86 4.27 -3.76 2.66
C TRP A 86 3.00 -4.58 2.83
N VAL A 87 1.88 -4.03 2.35
CA VAL A 87 0.57 -4.64 2.47
C VAL A 87 -0.11 -4.72 1.10
N LYS A 88 -0.96 -5.72 0.90
CA LYS A 88 -1.88 -5.78 -0.24
C LYS A 88 -3.10 -4.92 0.05
N THR A 89 -3.39 -3.99 -0.84
CA THR A 89 -4.61 -3.18 -0.82
C THR A 89 -5.60 -3.64 -1.89
N LEU A 90 -6.85 -3.19 -1.78
CA LEU A 90 -7.88 -3.40 -2.77
C LEU A 90 -7.72 -2.43 -3.95
N ILE A 91 -8.21 -2.85 -5.11
CA ILE A 91 -8.23 -2.04 -6.34
C ILE A 91 -9.66 -1.59 -6.60
N ALA A 92 -9.86 -0.28 -6.73
CA ALA A 92 -11.14 0.25 -7.18
C ALA A 92 -11.30 0.01 -8.68
N CYS A 93 -12.50 -0.32 -9.11
CA CYS A 93 -12.76 -0.61 -10.51
C CYS A 93 -14.12 -0.08 -10.97
N GLN A 94 -14.22 0.11 -12.28
CA GLN A 94 -15.47 0.28 -12.99
C GLN A 94 -15.42 -0.59 -14.24
N CYS A 95 -16.28 -1.61 -14.29
CA CYS A 95 -16.36 -2.56 -15.40
C CYS A 95 -17.75 -2.52 -16.04
N TYR A 96 -17.80 -2.50 -17.36
CA TYR A 96 -19.06 -2.64 -18.09
C TYR A 96 -19.35 -4.11 -18.38
N ASN A 97 -20.47 -4.60 -17.85
CA ASN A 97 -20.94 -5.96 -18.06
C ASN A 97 -21.91 -5.99 -19.25
N GLN A 98 -21.49 -6.64 -20.33
CA GLN A 98 -22.28 -6.76 -21.56
C GLN A 98 -23.49 -7.68 -21.40
N THR A 99 -23.37 -8.72 -20.56
CA THR A 99 -24.44 -9.70 -20.33
C THR A 99 -25.63 -9.05 -19.65
N THR A 100 -25.37 -8.18 -18.66
CA THR A 100 -26.40 -7.45 -17.92
C THR A 100 -26.66 -6.05 -18.45
N ASN A 101 -25.90 -5.62 -19.46
CA ASN A 101 -25.93 -4.27 -20.03
C ASN A 101 -25.81 -3.17 -18.95
N SER A 102 -24.96 -3.38 -17.96
CA SER A 102 -24.85 -2.50 -16.78
C SER A 102 -23.41 -2.24 -16.37
N LEU A 103 -23.19 -1.10 -15.70
CA LEU A 103 -21.91 -0.76 -15.08
C LEU A 103 -21.83 -1.39 -13.69
N SER A 104 -20.74 -2.08 -13.42
CA SER A 104 -20.36 -2.57 -12.10
C SER A 104 -19.24 -1.68 -11.56
N ILE A 105 -19.45 -1.10 -10.39
CA ILE A 105 -18.49 -0.21 -9.74
C ILE A 105 -18.15 -0.80 -8.38
N PHE A 106 -16.85 -0.84 -8.08
CA PHE A 106 -16.34 -1.18 -6.76
C PHE A 106 -15.37 -0.08 -6.32
N ASN A 107 -15.78 0.68 -5.31
CA ASN A 107 -14.97 1.75 -4.74
C ASN A 107 -14.19 1.23 -3.53
N VAL A 108 -13.02 1.80 -3.31
CA VAL A 108 -12.13 1.43 -2.20
C VAL A 108 -11.90 2.64 -1.33
N TRP A 109 -12.10 2.46 -0.03
CA TRP A 109 -11.71 3.42 0.99
C TRP A 109 -10.67 2.76 1.90
N MET A 110 -9.67 3.54 2.33
CA MET A 110 -8.68 3.09 3.30
C MET A 110 -8.44 4.19 4.31
N SER A 111 -8.33 3.81 5.58
CA SER A 111 -7.91 4.69 6.66
C SER A 111 -6.93 3.97 7.58
N LEU A 112 -5.79 4.62 7.84
CA LEU A 112 -4.71 4.17 8.71
C LEU A 112 -4.72 4.96 10.03
N PRO A 113 -4.32 4.35 11.15
CA PRO A 113 -4.10 5.08 12.40
C PRO A 113 -2.97 6.10 12.26
N SER A 114 -2.83 6.98 13.24
CA SER A 114 -1.78 8.02 13.26
C SER A 114 -0.35 7.47 13.32
N THR A 115 -0.18 6.18 13.63
CA THR A 115 1.11 5.48 13.67
C THR A 115 1.66 5.11 12.29
N TYR A 116 0.82 5.11 11.26
CA TYR A 116 1.22 4.77 9.89
C TYR A 116 0.89 5.89 8.91
N ALA A 117 1.65 5.95 7.83
CA ALA A 117 1.33 6.72 6.64
C ALA A 117 1.79 5.94 5.40
N LEU A 118 1.11 6.17 4.27
CA LEU A 118 1.56 5.62 2.99
C LEU A 118 2.90 6.26 2.61
N SER A 119 3.85 5.43 2.19
CA SER A 119 5.14 5.89 1.71
C SER A 119 4.97 6.58 0.37
N ALA A 120 5.02 7.92 0.37
CA ALA A 120 4.95 8.74 -0.83
C ALA A 120 6.16 8.55 -1.77
N ASP A 121 7.28 8.10 -1.21
CA ASP A 121 8.51 7.89 -1.98
C ASP A 121 8.50 6.54 -2.72
N ASP A 122 7.73 5.55 -2.24
CA ASP A 122 7.63 4.24 -2.90
C ASP A 122 6.36 4.08 -3.73
N ASN A 123 5.25 4.73 -3.35
CA ASN A 123 3.94 4.48 -3.92
C ASN A 123 3.45 5.63 -4.80
N LYS A 124 2.73 5.28 -5.87
CA LYS A 124 2.01 6.21 -6.73
C LYS A 124 0.54 5.85 -6.79
N VAL A 125 -0.29 6.84 -7.10
CA VAL A 125 -1.66 6.59 -7.55
C VAL A 125 -1.57 6.19 -9.02
N ILE A 126 -2.10 5.02 -9.35
CA ILE A 126 -2.15 4.47 -10.71
C ILE A 126 -3.61 4.43 -11.15
N VAL A 127 -3.86 5.02 -12.32
CA VAL A 127 -5.15 4.96 -13.00
C VAL A 127 -4.94 4.25 -14.33
N ILE A 128 -5.65 3.14 -14.53
CA ILE A 128 -5.64 2.36 -15.78
C ILE A 128 -7.01 2.46 -16.41
N GLY A 129 -7.05 2.68 -17.72
CA GLY A 129 -8.27 2.88 -18.48
C GLY A 129 -8.36 4.28 -19.08
N TRP A 130 -9.55 4.64 -19.56
CA TRP A 130 -9.78 5.87 -20.34
C TRP A 130 -10.82 6.74 -19.62
N PRO A 131 -10.51 8.01 -19.24
CA PRO A 131 -10.84 9.13 -20.13
C PRO A 131 -10.07 10.45 -19.89
N SER A 132 -9.51 11.08 -20.94
CA SER A 132 -9.13 12.51 -20.84
C SER A 132 -9.21 13.23 -22.19
N SER A 133 -10.39 13.80 -22.47
CA SER A 133 -10.58 15.11 -23.12
C SER A 133 -9.80 15.46 -24.41
N GLY A 134 -9.64 14.57 -25.39
CA GLY A 134 -9.05 14.93 -26.68
C GLY A 134 -9.55 14.09 -27.86
N PRO A 135 -9.85 14.70 -29.02
CA PRO A 135 -10.28 13.97 -30.21
C PRO A 135 -9.07 13.21 -30.78
N ALA A 136 -9.31 11.93 -31.08
CA ALA A 136 -8.38 11.03 -31.76
C ALA A 136 -7.04 10.82 -31.04
N LEU A 137 -6.78 9.56 -30.66
CA LEU A 137 -5.43 9.04 -30.64
C LEU A 137 -4.81 9.36 -32.01
N ASP A 138 -4.00 10.43 -32.08
CA ASP A 138 -2.94 10.46 -33.06
C ASP A 138 -2.18 9.14 -32.90
N LYS A 139 -1.86 8.46 -34.00
CA LYS A 139 -1.15 7.16 -33.98
C LYS A 139 0.15 7.21 -33.16
N GLN A 140 0.66 8.41 -32.89
CA GLN A 140 1.81 8.66 -32.02
C GLN A 140 1.56 8.42 -30.53
N ASN A 141 0.32 8.52 -30.03
CA ASN A 141 -0.02 8.43 -28.60
C ASN A 141 -0.72 7.11 -28.24
N ALA A 142 -0.40 6.00 -28.92
CA ALA A 142 -0.95 4.70 -28.57
C ALA A 142 -0.41 4.21 -27.20
N PRO A 143 -1.22 3.46 -26.43
CA PRO A 143 -0.73 2.80 -25.21
C PRO A 143 0.49 1.92 -25.51
N LYS A 144 1.51 1.99 -24.66
CA LYS A 144 2.77 1.25 -24.82
C LYS A 144 3.16 0.57 -23.52
N ASN A 145 3.53 -0.72 -23.60
CA ASN A 145 4.06 -1.46 -22.47
C ASN A 145 5.22 -0.71 -21.80
N GLY A 146 5.24 -0.69 -20.48
CA GLY A 146 6.23 0.02 -19.66
C GLY A 146 6.01 1.52 -19.53
N SER A 147 4.99 2.10 -20.16
CA SER A 147 4.71 3.54 -20.09
C SER A 147 3.36 3.82 -19.42
N CYS A 148 3.37 4.59 -18.33
CA CYS A 148 2.16 5.04 -17.63
C CYS A 148 2.17 6.57 -17.43
N SER A 149 2.15 7.30 -18.54
CA SER A 149 2.18 8.77 -18.52
C SER A 149 1.27 9.37 -19.60
N GLY A 150 0.17 8.69 -19.92
CA GLY A 150 -0.73 9.12 -20.99
C GLY A 150 -1.75 8.04 -21.37
N ALA A 151 -1.76 7.65 -22.64
CA ALA A 151 -2.80 6.80 -23.20
C ALA A 151 -2.95 5.45 -22.47
N GLY A 152 -4.13 5.26 -21.86
CA GLY A 152 -4.51 4.04 -21.15
C GLY A 152 -3.94 3.90 -19.73
N CYS A 153 -2.99 4.73 -19.32
CA CYS A 153 -2.43 4.69 -17.97
C CYS A 153 -1.85 6.04 -17.57
N CYS A 154 -2.26 6.53 -16.40
CA CYS A 154 -1.69 7.71 -15.76
C CYS A 154 -1.24 7.36 -14.34
N GLN A 155 -0.12 7.94 -13.92
CA GLN A 155 0.37 7.84 -12.56
C GLN A 155 0.59 9.22 -11.96
N ALA A 156 0.32 9.36 -10.66
CA ALA A 156 0.53 10.59 -9.91
C ALA A 156 1.25 10.31 -8.58
N ASP A 157 2.06 11.27 -8.15
CA ASP A 157 2.75 11.21 -6.87
C ASP A 157 1.76 11.35 -5.71
N LEU A 158 2.04 10.65 -4.62
CA LEU A 158 1.31 10.81 -3.36
C LEU A 158 1.86 12.00 -2.56
N PRO A 159 1.00 12.81 -1.95
CA PRO A 159 1.42 13.74 -0.90
C PRO A 159 2.06 12.98 0.28
N LYS A 160 3.00 13.62 0.98
CA LYS A 160 3.57 13.06 2.22
C LYS A 160 2.53 13.06 3.33
N GLY A 161 2.56 12.01 4.17
CA GLY A 161 1.68 11.91 5.35
C GLY A 161 0.25 11.49 5.03
N VAL A 162 -0.02 10.93 3.84
CA VAL A 162 -1.33 10.36 3.50
C VAL A 162 -1.62 9.18 4.41
N ARG A 163 -2.72 9.26 5.15
CA ARG A 163 -3.21 8.19 6.04
C ARG A 163 -4.58 7.67 5.64
N GLN A 164 -5.26 8.40 4.78
CA GLN A 164 -6.58 8.05 4.27
C GLN A 164 -6.64 8.38 2.79
N TYR A 165 -7.27 7.51 2.02
CA TYR A 165 -7.61 7.79 0.64
C TYR A 165 -8.91 7.10 0.25
N ASP A 166 -9.58 7.72 -0.73
CA ASP A 166 -10.77 7.18 -1.39
C ASP A 166 -10.46 7.04 -2.88
N SER A 167 -10.55 5.81 -3.38
CA SER A 167 -10.48 5.50 -4.81
C SER A 167 -11.89 5.18 -5.28
N PHE A 168 -12.49 6.08 -6.06
CA PHE A 168 -13.87 5.94 -6.47
C PHE A 168 -14.09 6.32 -7.93
N PHE A 169 -15.06 5.65 -8.55
CA PHE A 169 -15.63 6.04 -9.83
C PHE A 169 -17.00 6.68 -9.61
N GLN A 170 -17.28 7.78 -10.30
CA GLN A 170 -18.61 8.39 -10.25
C GLN A 170 -19.62 7.54 -11.03
N GLU A 171 -20.76 7.25 -10.42
CA GLU A 171 -21.82 6.43 -11.04
C GLU A 171 -22.40 7.05 -12.32
N GLY A 172 -22.40 8.38 -12.41
CA GLY A 172 -22.87 9.11 -13.60
C GLY A 172 -21.91 9.08 -14.79
N TYR A 173 -20.68 8.58 -14.62
CA TYR A 173 -19.69 8.53 -15.69
C TYR A 173 -19.87 7.28 -16.56
N ASN A 174 -20.55 7.45 -17.70
CA ASN A 174 -20.95 6.36 -18.57
C ASN A 174 -19.81 5.93 -19.51
N THR A 175 -19.23 4.75 -19.27
CA THR A 175 -18.18 4.14 -20.10
C THR A 175 -18.70 3.14 -21.13
N SER A 176 -20.03 3.08 -21.35
CA SER A 176 -20.64 2.18 -22.35
C SER A 176 -20.22 2.46 -23.80
N GLN A 177 -19.62 3.61 -24.11
CA GLN A 177 -19.09 3.89 -25.45
C GLN A 177 -17.69 3.33 -25.68
N ILE A 178 -16.94 3.05 -24.61
CA ILE A 178 -15.53 2.64 -24.66
C ILE A 178 -15.30 1.19 -24.20
N TRP A 179 -16.34 0.47 -23.77
CA TRP A 179 -16.19 -0.90 -23.25
C TRP A 179 -15.52 -1.86 -24.24
N ARG A 180 -15.66 -1.62 -25.56
CA ARG A 180 -15.07 -2.48 -26.60
C ARG A 180 -13.55 -2.41 -26.61
N THR A 181 -12.98 -1.29 -26.18
CA THR A 181 -11.54 -1.05 -26.14
C THR A 181 -10.98 -1.12 -24.72
N SER A 182 -11.78 -0.72 -23.72
CA SER A 182 -11.46 -0.79 -22.30
C SER A 182 -12.69 -1.22 -21.50
N PRO A 183 -12.98 -2.53 -21.36
CA PRO A 183 -14.15 -3.02 -20.62
C PRO A 183 -14.11 -2.69 -19.13
N CYS A 184 -12.92 -2.49 -18.56
CA CYS A 184 -12.72 -2.10 -17.18
C CYS A 184 -11.75 -0.93 -17.06
N ASN A 185 -11.96 -0.11 -16.04
CA ASN A 185 -11.05 0.93 -15.57
C ASN A 185 -10.68 0.63 -14.11
N TYR A 186 -9.48 1.02 -13.70
CA TYR A 186 -8.95 0.74 -12.37
C TYR A 186 -8.29 1.97 -11.75
N ILE A 187 -8.44 2.12 -10.44
CA ILE A 187 -7.70 3.10 -9.62
C ILE A 187 -7.09 2.33 -8.45
N THR A 188 -5.78 2.49 -8.24
CA THR A 188 -5.08 1.87 -7.13
C THR A 188 -3.93 2.72 -6.63
N VAL A 189 -3.50 2.46 -5.40
CA VAL A 189 -2.23 2.96 -4.85
C VAL A 189 -1.29 1.78 -4.80
N MET A 190 -0.15 1.88 -5.49
CA MET A 190 0.77 0.75 -5.68
C MET A 190 2.22 1.19 -5.60
N GLU A 191 3.06 0.28 -5.12
CA GLU A 191 4.51 0.42 -5.13
C GLU A 191 5.03 0.55 -6.56
N THR A 192 5.74 1.65 -6.82
CA THR A 192 6.25 2.01 -8.15
C THR A 192 7.17 0.93 -8.71
N ALA A 193 8.00 0.32 -7.86
CA ALA A 193 8.93 -0.73 -8.27
C ALA A 193 8.23 -2.05 -8.68
N ALA A 194 7.02 -2.29 -8.18
CA ALA A 194 6.22 -3.47 -8.51
C ALA A 194 5.31 -3.25 -9.73
N PHE A 195 5.07 -2.00 -10.12
CA PHE A 195 4.16 -1.67 -11.21
C PHE A 195 4.89 -1.55 -12.55
N ASN A 196 4.43 -2.33 -13.54
CA ASN A 196 4.88 -2.20 -14.93
C ASN A 196 3.65 -2.29 -15.85
N PHE A 197 3.31 -1.19 -16.52
CA PHE A 197 2.11 -1.14 -17.34
C PHE A 197 2.18 -2.11 -18.53
N SER A 198 1.11 -2.86 -18.75
CA SER A 198 0.89 -3.67 -19.94
C SER A 198 -0.38 -3.22 -20.65
N THR A 199 -0.34 -3.12 -21.98
CA THR A 199 -1.52 -2.81 -22.80
C THR A 199 -2.63 -3.85 -22.65
N THR A 200 -2.31 -5.07 -22.24
CA THR A 200 -3.29 -6.11 -21.93
C THR A 200 -4.21 -5.75 -20.74
N TYR A 201 -3.77 -4.84 -19.87
CA TYR A 201 -4.58 -4.35 -18.74
C TYR A 201 -5.78 -3.53 -19.21
N LEU A 202 -5.75 -3.01 -20.44
CA LEU A 202 -6.88 -2.30 -21.04
C LEU A 202 -7.94 -3.27 -21.53
N THR A 203 -7.55 -4.38 -22.14
CA THR A 203 -8.47 -5.27 -22.86
C THR A 203 -8.88 -6.53 -22.08
N SER A 204 -8.42 -6.68 -20.83
CA SER A 204 -8.69 -7.87 -20.01
C SER A 204 -8.71 -7.54 -18.51
N THR A 205 -9.20 -8.47 -17.70
CA THR A 205 -9.23 -8.37 -16.22
C THR A 205 -7.92 -8.77 -15.55
N VAL A 206 -6.89 -9.09 -16.34
CA VAL A 206 -5.64 -9.69 -15.84
C VAL A 206 -4.97 -8.85 -14.75
N PHE A 207 -5.06 -7.51 -14.85
CA PHE A 207 -4.52 -6.60 -13.83
C PHE A 207 -5.20 -6.83 -12.47
N TYR A 208 -6.53 -6.96 -12.47
CA TYR A 208 -7.33 -7.18 -11.27
C TYR A 208 -7.15 -8.60 -10.72
N ASP A 209 -7.12 -9.61 -11.60
CA ASP A 209 -7.03 -11.01 -11.19
C ASP A 209 -5.67 -11.33 -10.54
N MET A 210 -4.58 -10.77 -11.09
CA MET A 210 -3.24 -10.93 -10.54
C MET A 210 -3.07 -10.28 -9.16
N THR A 211 -3.79 -9.21 -8.90
CA THR A 211 -3.61 -8.38 -7.70
C THR A 211 -4.57 -8.76 -6.56
N THR A 212 -5.74 -9.29 -6.88
CA THR A 212 -6.78 -9.64 -5.89
C THR A 212 -6.88 -11.12 -5.56
N HIS A 213 -6.05 -11.98 -6.17
CA HIS A 213 -6.03 -13.44 -5.96
C HIS A 213 -7.43 -14.11 -6.08
N GLY A 214 -8.27 -13.62 -6.99
CA GLY A 214 -9.57 -14.23 -7.29
C GLY A 214 -10.77 -13.67 -6.52
N ASN A 215 -10.60 -12.63 -5.71
CA ASN A 215 -11.74 -11.86 -5.19
C ASN A 215 -12.38 -11.06 -6.32
N ARG A 216 -13.33 -11.65 -7.07
CA ARG A 216 -14.05 -11.01 -8.18
C ARG A 216 -15.08 -9.97 -7.73
N LEU A 217 -14.72 -9.03 -6.85
CA LEU A 217 -15.64 -7.98 -6.39
C LEU A 217 -16.07 -7.05 -7.53
N CYS A 218 -15.25 -6.97 -8.58
CA CYS A 218 -15.47 -6.18 -9.79
C CYS A 218 -16.20 -6.92 -10.92
N TRP A 219 -16.28 -8.26 -10.87
CA TRP A 219 -16.80 -9.07 -11.97
C TRP A 219 -17.78 -10.12 -11.45
N ASN A 220 -19.06 -9.75 -11.38
CA ASN A 220 -20.17 -10.67 -11.09
C ASN A 220 -20.68 -11.41 -12.34
N GLY A 221 -19.83 -11.58 -13.37
CA GLY A 221 -20.09 -12.51 -14.47
C GLY A 221 -19.59 -13.90 -14.07
N GLY A 222 -20.34 -14.95 -14.39
CA GLY A 222 -19.99 -16.35 -14.04
C GLY A 222 -18.61 -16.77 -14.51
#